data_AF-A0AAW0A8I3-F1
#
_entry.id   AF-A0AAW0A8I3-F1
#
_cell.length_a   1.000
_cell.length_b   1.000
_cell.length_c   1.000
_cell.angle_alpha   90.00
_cell.angle_beta   90.00
_cell.angle_gamma   90.00
#
_symmetry.space_group_name_H-M   'P 1'
#
loop_
_entity.id
_entity.type
_entity.pdbx_description
1 polymer ?
#
loop_
_entity_poly.entity_id
_entity_poly.type
_entity_poly.pdbx_seq_one_letter_code
_entity_poly.pdbx_strand_id
1 'polypeptide(L)'
;FTLTEDYVKDWLKKLYTQDFSLIDPELQWTIGSEKKDPVRLTGVYTLNSWFEEVLKPMLSRLQPVENPGVDPKCIDIIGNNKAILEVESQATQRNGKPYNNRYVWILIFTDAGKVVEIREYLDTALVQEVMQTNP
;
A
#
# COMPACT_ATOMS: atom_id res chain seq x y z
N PHE A 1 8.17 0.39 22.59
CA PHE A 1 7.94 1.38 21.51
C PHE A 1 6.61 2.07 21.77
N THR A 2 6.48 3.33 21.39
CA THR A 2 5.18 4.04 21.39
C THR A 2 4.91 4.47 19.96
N LEU A 3 3.79 4.02 19.40
CA LEU A 3 3.40 4.41 18.05
C LEU A 3 2.95 5.86 18.03
N THR A 4 3.48 6.64 17.09
CA THR A 4 3.13 8.05 16.88
C THR A 4 2.81 8.30 15.42
N GLU A 5 2.13 9.41 15.15
CA GLU A 5 1.86 9.86 13.78
C GLU A 5 3.16 10.06 12.98
N ASP A 6 4.19 10.68 13.59
CA ASP A 6 5.48 10.90 12.93
C ASP A 6 6.18 9.59 12.56
N TYR A 7 6.06 8.56 13.40
CA TYR A 7 6.58 7.24 13.08
C TYR A 7 5.86 6.62 11.88
N VAL A 8 4.54 6.77 11.82
CA VAL A 8 3.73 6.29 10.68
C VAL A 8 4.08 7.05 9.39
N LYS A 9 4.35 8.36 9.47
CA LYS A 9 4.84 9.15 8.32
C LYS A 9 6.21 8.68 7.85
N ASP A 10 7.14 8.41 8.76
CA ASP A 10 8.46 7.84 8.41
C ASP A 10 8.32 6.46 7.75
N TRP A 11 7.46 5.59 8.32
CA TRP A 11 7.15 4.29 7.73
C TRP A 11 6.59 4.42 6.31
N LEU A 12 5.63 5.32 6.09
CA LEU A 12 5.01 5.55 4.79
C LEU A 12 6.06 6.01 3.77
N LYS A 13 6.91 6.98 4.15
CA LYS A 13 8.01 7.45 3.31
C LYS A 13 8.96 6.32 2.91
N LYS A 14 9.34 5.47 3.87
CA LYS A 14 10.21 4.31 3.63
C LYS A 14 9.60 3.32 2.65
N LEU A 15 8.31 3.02 2.80
CA LEU A 15 7.58 2.15 1.87
C LEU A 15 7.64 2.68 0.43
N TYR A 16 7.43 4.00 0.21
CA TYR A 16 7.52 4.61 -1.12
C TYR A 16 8.94 4.56 -1.70
N THR A 17 9.95 4.70 -0.86
CA THR A 17 11.36 4.52 -1.26
C THR A 17 11.80 3.06 -1.31
N GLN A 18 10.87 2.11 -1.16
CA GLN A 18 11.10 0.66 -1.17
C GLN A 18 12.11 0.19 -0.09
N ASP A 19 12.19 0.91 1.02
CA ASP A 19 12.84 0.46 2.24
C ASP A 19 11.82 -0.29 3.11
N PHE A 20 11.93 -1.62 3.11
CA PHE A 20 11.01 -2.49 3.85
C PHE A 20 11.54 -2.91 5.23
N SER A 21 12.58 -2.24 5.75
CA SER A 21 13.22 -2.60 7.04
C SER A 21 12.28 -2.59 8.24
N LEU A 22 11.17 -1.84 8.18
CA LEU A 22 10.16 -1.74 9.23
C LEU A 22 8.98 -2.71 9.08
N ILE A 23 9.01 -3.59 8.07
CA ILE A 23 7.91 -4.51 7.76
C ILE A 23 8.34 -5.94 8.05
N ASP A 24 7.46 -6.73 8.65
CA ASP A 24 7.68 -8.16 8.78
C ASP A 24 7.63 -8.87 7.44
N PRO A 25 8.68 -9.61 7.02
CA PRO A 25 8.63 -10.39 5.80
C PRO A 25 7.41 -11.32 5.72
N GLU A 26 6.98 -11.84 6.87
CA GLU A 26 5.84 -12.76 7.00
C GLU A 26 4.53 -12.04 7.37
N LEU A 27 4.45 -10.71 7.20
CA LEU A 27 3.22 -9.97 7.47
C LEU A 27 2.03 -10.56 6.71
N GLN A 28 0.83 -10.34 7.23
CA GLN A 28 -0.40 -10.59 6.49
C GLN A 28 -0.91 -9.27 5.88
N TRP A 29 -0.65 -9.05 4.59
CA TRP A 29 -1.15 -7.90 3.85
C TRP A 29 -2.40 -8.28 3.05
N THR A 30 -3.57 -7.90 3.55
CA THR A 30 -4.85 -8.13 2.87
C THR A 30 -5.22 -6.92 2.00
N ILE A 31 -5.47 -7.14 0.72
CA ILE A 31 -5.92 -6.10 -0.23
C ILE A 31 -7.37 -6.39 -0.62
N GLY A 32 -8.30 -5.52 -0.21
CA GLY A 32 -9.73 -5.55 -0.55
C GLY A 32 -10.53 -6.73 0.01
N SER A 33 -10.07 -7.96 -0.24
CA SER A 33 -10.67 -9.23 0.19
C SER A 33 -9.58 -10.29 0.37
N GLU A 34 -9.81 -11.27 1.24
CA GLU A 34 -8.95 -12.44 1.38
C GLU A 34 -8.93 -13.33 0.13
N LYS A 35 -9.97 -13.25 -0.70
CA LYS A 35 -10.06 -14.03 -1.94
C LYS A 35 -9.08 -13.48 -2.97
N LYS A 36 -8.14 -14.34 -3.41
CA LYS A 36 -7.16 -14.00 -4.44
C LYS A 36 -7.83 -13.76 -5.79
N ASP A 37 -7.58 -12.59 -6.38
CA ASP A 37 -7.96 -12.22 -7.74
C ASP A 37 -6.77 -11.50 -8.40
N PRO A 38 -6.02 -12.16 -9.30
CA PRO A 38 -4.84 -11.56 -9.95
C PRO A 38 -5.14 -10.36 -10.86
N VAL A 39 -6.41 -10.15 -11.25
CA VAL A 39 -6.78 -9.00 -12.09
C VAL A 39 -7.05 -7.77 -11.22
N ARG A 40 -7.70 -7.97 -10.06
CA ARG A 40 -7.99 -6.90 -9.09
C ARG A 40 -6.88 -6.72 -8.06
N LEU A 41 -5.92 -7.62 -8.05
CA LEU A 41 -4.84 -7.73 -7.06
C LEU A 41 -5.35 -7.86 -5.62
N THR A 42 -6.55 -8.43 -5.44
CA THR A 42 -7.04 -8.75 -4.10
C THR A 42 -6.46 -10.06 -3.61
N GLY A 43 -6.38 -10.22 -2.29
CA GLY A 43 -5.87 -11.42 -1.63
C GLY A 43 -5.14 -11.10 -0.33
N VAL A 44 -4.49 -12.12 0.23
CA VAL A 44 -3.56 -12.00 1.37
C VAL A 44 -2.15 -12.30 0.91
N TYR A 45 -1.21 -11.43 1.25
CA TYR A 45 0.17 -11.46 0.76
C TYR A 45 1.18 -11.34 1.91
N THR A 46 2.27 -12.09 1.83
CA THR A 46 3.53 -11.76 2.53
C THR A 46 4.25 -10.62 1.82
N LEU A 47 5.28 -10.04 2.43
CA LEU A 47 6.02 -8.91 1.84
C LEU A 47 6.56 -9.25 0.45
N ASN A 48 7.14 -10.45 0.31
CA ASN A 48 7.70 -10.91 -0.96
C ASN A 48 6.62 -11.11 -2.03
N SER A 49 5.51 -11.79 -1.68
CA SER A 49 4.42 -12.02 -2.65
C SER A 49 3.70 -10.72 -3.03
N TRP A 50 3.54 -9.77 -2.11
CA TRP A 50 3.01 -8.44 -2.40
C TRP A 50 3.93 -7.70 -3.38
N PHE A 51 5.24 -7.72 -3.14
CA PHE A 51 6.20 -7.05 -4.01
C PHE A 51 6.18 -7.61 -5.44
N GLU A 52 6.21 -8.93 -5.59
CA GLU A 52 6.25 -9.61 -6.90
C GLU A 52 4.91 -9.59 -7.62
N GLU A 53 3.80 -9.80 -6.92
CA GLU A 53 2.49 -10.00 -7.52
C GLU A 53 1.63 -8.74 -7.59
N VAL A 54 1.94 -7.72 -6.78
CA VAL A 54 1.15 -6.48 -6.70
C VAL A 54 1.99 -5.27 -7.13
N LEU A 55 3.07 -4.96 -6.40
CA LEU A 55 3.83 -3.73 -6.62
C LEU A 55 4.49 -3.70 -8.00
N LYS A 56 5.26 -4.75 -8.34
CA LYS A 56 5.96 -4.84 -9.63
C LYS A 56 5.01 -4.76 -10.83
N PRO A 57 3.92 -5.55 -10.90
CA PRO A 57 2.94 -5.44 -11.98
C PRO A 57 2.31 -4.06 -12.08
N MET A 58 1.91 -3.45 -10.96
CA MET A 58 1.35 -2.09 -10.96
C MET A 58 2.35 -1.06 -11.48
N LEU A 59 3.59 -1.05 -10.97
CA LEU A 59 4.63 -0.12 -11.44
C LEU A 59 4.96 -0.33 -12.92
N SER A 60 4.90 -1.56 -13.41
CA SER A 60 5.09 -1.86 -14.85
C SER A 60 4.00 -1.28 -15.74
N ARG A 61 2.88 -0.82 -15.19
CA ARG A 61 1.77 -0.21 -15.93
C ARG A 61 1.76 1.32 -15.79
N LEU A 62 2.46 1.89 -14.83
CA LEU A 62 2.48 3.33 -14.59
C LEU A 62 3.67 4.00 -15.28
N GLN A 63 3.52 5.27 -15.60
CA GLN A 63 4.63 6.13 -16.00
C GLN A 63 5.54 6.39 -14.78
N PRO A 64 6.85 6.56 -14.97
CA PRO A 64 7.76 6.95 -13.89
C PRO A 64 7.31 8.26 -13.25
N VAL A 65 7.39 8.33 -11.92
CA VAL A 65 7.16 9.55 -11.14
C VAL A 65 8.48 9.92 -10.50
N GLU A 66 8.96 11.15 -10.71
CA GLU A 66 10.24 11.60 -10.15
C GLU A 66 10.22 11.73 -8.62
N ASN A 67 9.04 12.06 -8.07
CA ASN A 67 8.80 12.16 -6.62
C ASN A 67 7.50 11.45 -6.24
N PRO A 68 7.50 10.12 -6.07
CA PRO A 68 6.35 9.40 -5.56
C PRO A 68 6.23 9.68 -4.04
N GLY A 69 5.83 10.89 -3.70
CA GLY A 69 5.43 11.25 -2.34
C GLY A 69 3.96 10.99 -2.18
N VAL A 70 3.56 10.45 -1.04
CA VAL A 70 2.16 10.48 -0.66
C VAL A 70 2.02 11.09 0.72
N ASP A 71 1.34 12.22 0.73
CA ASP A 71 0.90 12.84 1.96
C ASP A 71 -0.39 12.13 2.39
N PRO A 72 -0.39 11.48 3.57
CA PRO A 72 -1.61 10.91 4.09
C PRO A 72 -2.59 12.05 4.39
N LYS A 73 -3.83 11.87 3.95
CA LYS A 73 -4.91 12.81 4.22
C LYS A 73 -5.24 12.84 5.72
N CYS A 74 -5.18 11.69 6.38
CA CYS A 74 -5.21 11.59 7.83
C CYS A 74 -4.42 10.37 8.32
N ILE A 75 -3.99 10.45 9.58
CA ILE A 75 -3.45 9.32 10.35
C ILE A 75 -4.11 9.34 11.72
N ASP A 76 -4.74 8.24 12.09
CA ASP A 76 -5.31 8.04 13.43
C ASP A 76 -4.53 6.93 14.15
N ILE A 77 -4.01 7.26 15.33
CA ILE A 77 -3.34 6.29 16.21
C ILE A 77 -4.35 5.72 17.20
N ILE A 78 -4.46 4.40 17.25
CA ILE A 78 -5.40 3.69 18.13
C ILE A 78 -4.61 2.85 19.13
N GLY A 79 -4.56 3.31 20.37
CA GLY A 79 -3.74 2.69 21.41
C GLY A 79 -2.24 2.83 21.09
N ASN A 80 -1.46 1.77 21.31
CA ASN A 80 0.01 1.82 21.15
C ASN A 80 0.53 1.07 19.93
N ASN A 81 -0.31 0.37 19.17
CA ASN A 81 0.15 -0.59 18.16
C ASN A 81 -0.72 -0.64 16.89
N LYS A 82 -1.62 0.31 16.68
CA LYS A 82 -2.47 0.36 15.49
C LYS A 82 -2.53 1.77 14.93
N ALA A 83 -2.42 1.86 13.61
CA ALA A 83 -2.67 3.10 12.88
C ALA A 83 -3.73 2.87 11.80
N ILE A 84 -4.54 3.89 11.52
CA ILE A 84 -5.42 3.96 10.37
C ILE A 84 -4.99 5.16 9.54
N LEU A 85 -4.83 4.99 8.23
CA LEU A 85 -4.40 6.04 7.32
C LEU A 85 -5.38 6.17 6.17
N GLU A 86 -5.77 7.40 5.83
CA GLU A 86 -6.33 7.72 4.52
C GLU A 86 -5.23 8.26 3.62
N VAL A 87 -5.12 7.71 2.42
CA VAL A 87 -4.01 7.97 1.50
C VAL A 87 -4.57 8.18 0.11
N GLU A 88 -4.09 9.18 -0.63
CA GLU A 88 -4.44 9.39 -2.03
C GLU A 88 -3.18 9.25 -2.90
N SER A 89 -3.23 8.45 -3.96
CA SER A 89 -2.14 8.38 -4.94
C SER A 89 -2.55 9.09 -6.22
N GLN A 90 -1.62 9.83 -6.82
CA GLN A 90 -1.76 10.35 -8.17
C GLN A 90 -0.66 9.77 -9.05
N ALA A 91 -1.05 9.05 -10.10
CA ALA A 91 -0.12 8.54 -11.09
C ALA A 91 -0.75 8.61 -12.49
N THR A 92 0.08 8.39 -13.51
CA THR A 92 -0.35 8.33 -14.90
C THR A 92 -0.10 6.93 -15.43
N GLN A 93 -1.11 6.33 -16.05
CA GLN A 93 -1.00 5.06 -16.77
C GLN A 93 -0.14 5.23 -18.03
N ARG A 94 0.51 4.16 -18.51
CA ARG A 94 1.28 4.19 -19.77
C ARG A 94 0.45 4.59 -20.99
N ASN A 95 -0.84 4.28 -21.00
CA ASN A 95 -1.79 4.74 -22.02
C ASN A 95 -2.24 6.21 -21.88
N GLY A 96 -1.72 6.95 -20.89
CA GLY A 96 -2.00 8.38 -20.66
C GLY A 96 -3.22 8.67 -19.78
N LYS A 97 -4.01 7.66 -19.39
CA LYS A 97 -5.11 7.85 -18.44
C LYS A 97 -4.59 8.09 -17.01
N PRO A 98 -5.33 8.81 -16.15
CA PRO A 98 -4.97 8.93 -14.74
C PRO A 98 -5.14 7.59 -13.99
N TYR A 99 -4.31 7.38 -12.97
CA TYR A 99 -4.50 6.40 -11.91
C TYR A 99 -4.55 7.15 -10.58
N ASN A 100 -5.73 7.63 -10.23
CA ASN A 100 -5.98 8.41 -9.02
C ASN A 100 -6.78 7.56 -8.02
N ASN A 101 -6.09 6.67 -7.32
CA ASN A 101 -6.73 5.77 -6.36
C ASN A 101 -6.71 6.37 -4.94
N ARG A 102 -7.66 5.94 -4.12
CA ARG A 102 -7.79 6.30 -2.71
C ARG A 102 -7.72 5.05 -1.87
N TYR A 103 -7.00 5.13 -0.77
CA TYR A 103 -6.75 3.99 0.09
C TYR A 103 -7.13 4.31 1.53
N VAL A 104 -7.65 3.31 2.21
CA VAL A 104 -7.65 3.24 3.68
C VAL A 104 -6.77 2.07 4.07
N TRP A 105 -5.73 2.34 4.86
CA TRP A 105 -4.85 1.31 5.40
C TRP A 105 -5.03 1.20 6.90
N ILE A 106 -5.22 -0.02 7.39
CA ILE A 106 -5.19 -0.35 8.81
C ILE A 106 -3.91 -1.15 9.05
N LEU A 107 -3.02 -0.60 9.86
CA LEU A 107 -1.72 -1.18 10.17
C LEU A 107 -1.70 -1.71 11.60
N ILE A 108 -1.15 -2.90 11.80
CA ILE A 108 -0.86 -3.46 13.13
C ILE A 108 0.65 -3.58 13.30
N PHE A 109 1.14 -3.06 14.42
CA PHE A 109 2.54 -3.01 14.80
C PHE A 109 2.83 -3.96 15.97
N THR A 110 4.06 -4.45 16.05
CA THR A 110 4.59 -5.11 17.23
C THR A 110 5.03 -4.09 18.29
N ASP A 111 5.31 -4.56 19.51
CA ASP A 111 5.91 -3.74 20.59
C ASP A 111 7.32 -3.23 20.27
N ALA A 112 7.95 -3.75 19.21
CA ALA A 112 9.22 -3.28 18.67
C ALA A 112 9.04 -2.27 17.51
N GLY A 113 7.82 -1.99 17.09
CA GLY A 113 7.50 -1.03 16.03
C GLY A 113 7.51 -1.59 14.60
N LYS A 114 7.53 -2.91 14.44
CA LYS A 114 7.50 -3.58 13.11
C LYS A 114 6.06 -3.82 12.67
N VAL A 115 5.72 -3.55 11.40
CA VAL A 115 4.38 -3.84 10.85
C VAL A 115 4.23 -5.33 10.58
N VAL A 116 3.19 -5.96 11.11
CA VAL A 116 2.91 -7.41 11.00
C VAL A 116 1.58 -7.73 10.33
N GLU A 117 0.69 -6.76 10.19
CA GLU A 117 -0.56 -6.90 9.46
C GLU A 117 -0.89 -5.57 8.78
N ILE A 118 -1.37 -5.66 7.54
CA ILE A 118 -1.93 -4.53 6.79
C ILE A 118 -3.27 -4.96 6.22
N ARG A 119 -4.30 -4.14 6.40
CA ARG A 119 -5.56 -4.25 5.67
C ARG A 119 -5.74 -3.01 4.83
N GLU A 120 -5.75 -3.21 3.53
CA GLU A 120 -5.81 -2.18 2.51
C GLU A 120 -7.16 -2.22 1.80
N TYR A 121 -7.88 -1.10 1.82
CA TYR A 121 -9.12 -0.89 1.08
C TYR A 121 -8.91 0.20 0.05
N LEU A 122 -9.27 -0.08 -1.21
CA LEU A 122 -9.02 0.78 -2.36
C LEU A 122 -10.06 0.56 -3.46
N ASP A 123 -10.04 1.39 -4.49
CA ASP A 123 -10.84 1.16 -5.70
C ASP A 123 -10.26 0.00 -6.53
N THR A 124 -10.74 -1.21 -6.27
CA THR A 124 -10.34 -2.42 -6.98
C THR A 124 -10.85 -2.48 -8.43
N ALA A 125 -11.89 -1.70 -8.78
CA ALA A 125 -12.35 -1.60 -10.15
C ALA A 125 -11.36 -0.77 -10.98
N LEU A 126 -10.81 0.30 -10.40
CA LEU A 126 -9.74 1.07 -11.03
C LEU A 126 -8.46 0.24 -11.20
N VAL A 127 -8.08 -0.58 -10.21
CA VAL A 127 -6.95 -1.53 -10.35
C VAL A 127 -7.20 -2.50 -11.50
N GLN A 128 -8.40 -3.08 -11.57
CA GLN A 128 -8.76 -3.96 -12.68
C GLN A 128 -8.66 -3.25 -14.04
N GLU A 129 -9.12 -2.00 -14.17
CA GLU A 129 -8.99 -1.23 -15.41
C GLU A 129 -7.52 -1.09 -15.83
N VAL A 130 -6.64 -0.73 -14.89
CA VAL A 130 -5.19 -0.62 -15.14
C VAL A 130 -4.65 -1.97 -15.62
N MET A 131 -4.97 -3.06 -14.94
CA MET A 131 -4.42 -4.38 -15.26
C MET A 131 -4.87 -4.91 -16.62
N GLN A 132 -6.08 -4.54 -17.07
CA GLN A 132 -6.68 -5.04 -18.32
C GLN A 132 -6.46 -4.14 -19.54
N THR A 133 -6.41 -2.82 -19.36
CA THR A 133 -6.48 -1.86 -20.49
C THR A 133 -5.20 -1.07 -20.72
N ASN A 134 -4.23 -1.21 -19.82
CA ASN A 134 -2.97 -0.50 -19.88
C ASN A 134 -1.84 -1.48 -20.22
N PRO A 135 -1.07 -1.26 -21.29
CA PRO A 135 -0.02 -2.17 -21.73
C PRO A 135 1.27 -2.05 -20.91
#